data_AF-X1K978-F1
#
_entry.id   AF-X1K978-F1
#
_cell.length_a   1.000
_cell.length_b   1.000
_cell.length_c   1.000
_cell.angle_alpha   90.00
_cell.angle_beta   90.00
_cell.angle_gamma   90.00
#
_symmetry.space_group_name_H-M   'P 1'
#
loop_
_entity.id
_entity.type
_entity.pdbx_description
1 polymer ?
#
loop_
_entity_poly.entity_id
_entity_poly.type
_entity_poly.pdbx_seq_one_letter_code
_entity_poly.pdbx_strand_id
1 'polypeptide(L)' 'MKHRDLTEKIIRSAYNVYNALGKGFLEKVYENALTIELKEKGINVI' A
#
# COMPACT_ATOMS: atom_id res chain seq x y z
N MET A 1 -5.00 -18.87 -8.85
CA MET A 1 -4.78 -18.54 -7.42
C MET A 1 -6.01 -17.80 -6.89
N LYS A 2 -6.48 -18.16 -5.69
CA LYS A 2 -7.76 -17.71 -5.09
C LYS A 2 -7.84 -16.20 -4.76
N HIS A 3 -6.71 -15.47 -4.74
CA HIS A 3 -6.64 -14.07 -4.30
C HIS A 3 -5.89 -13.15 -5.27
N ARG A 4 -5.76 -13.53 -6.54
CA ARG A 4 -4.91 -12.81 -7.52
C ARG A 4 -5.22 -11.30 -7.55
N ASP A 5 -6.48 -10.93 -7.66
CA ASP A 5 -6.88 -9.53 -7.80
C ASP A 5 -6.59 -8.71 -6.53
N LEU A 6 -6.80 -9.30 -5.35
CA LEU A 6 -6.49 -8.65 -4.08
C LEU A 6 -4.97 -8.48 -3.91
N THR A 7 -4.21 -9.55 -4.20
CA THR A 7 -2.75 -9.53 -4.15
C THR A 7 -2.17 -8.46 -5.08
N GLU A 8 -2.67 -8.39 -6.32
CA GLU A 8 -2.23 -7.38 -7.29
C GLU A 8 -2.52 -5.95 -6.82
N LYS A 9 -3.70 -5.70 -6.24
CA LYS A 9 -4.04 -4.40 -5.67
C LYS A 9 -3.10 -3.99 -4.55
N ILE A 10 -2.81 -4.90 -3.60
CA ILE A 10 -1.92 -4.63 -2.48
C ILE A 10 -0.50 -4.34 -2.95
N ILE A 11 0.04 -5.16 -3.86
CA ILE A 11 1.39 -4.97 -4.41
C ILE A 11 1.48 -3.63 -5.14
N ARG A 12 0.48 -3.29 -5.96
CA ARG A 12 0.44 -2.02 -6.68
C ARG A 12 0.37 -0.83 -5.72
N SER A 13 -0.41 -0.92 -4.65
CA SER A 13 -0.45 0.11 -3.60
C SER A 13 0.90 0.32 -2.93
N ALA A 14 1.63 -0.76 -2.61
CA ALA A 14 2.96 -0.66 -2.02
C ALA A 14 3.96 0.04 -2.96
N TYR A 15 3.94 -0.28 -4.26
CA TYR A 15 4.77 0.41 -5.25
C TYR A 15 4.38 1.88 -5.44
N ASN A 16 3.08 2.21 -5.44
CA ASN A 16 2.62 3.59 -5.53
C ASN A 16 3.17 4.43 -4.37
N VAL A 17 3.06 3.92 -3.13
CA VAL A 17 3.57 4.59 -1.94
C VAL A 17 5.09 4.76 -2.01
N TYR A 18 5.82 3.70 -2.39
CA TYR A 18 7.27 3.78 -2.53
C TYR A 18 7.70 4.79 -3.60
N ASN A 19 7.02 4.82 -4.74
CA ASN A 19 7.33 5.76 -5.83
C ASN A 19 7.00 7.21 -5.45
N ALA A 20 5.96 7.43 -4.65
CA ALA A 20 5.57 8.75 -4.19
C ALA A 20 6.51 9.30 -3.10
N LEU A 21 6.92 8.46 -2.14
CA LEU A 21 7.77 8.87 -1.02
C LEU A 21 9.26 8.81 -1.35
N GLY A 22 9.69 7.91 -2.24
CA GLY A 22 11.10 7.59 -2.44
C GLY A 22 11.69 6.86 -1.22
N LYS A 23 13.03 6.89 -1.11
CA LYS A 23 13.77 6.25 -0.01
C LYS A 23 14.11 7.26 1.09
N GLY A 24 14.25 6.78 2.33
CA GLY A 24 14.82 7.55 3.44
C GLY A 24 13.85 7.90 4.57
N PHE A 25 12.59 7.46 4.48
CA PHE A 25 11.63 7.59 5.57
C PHE A 25 11.69 6.40 6.53
N LEU A 26 11.16 6.60 7.73
CA LEU A 26 10.94 5.52 8.71
C LEU A 26 9.84 4.58 8.21
N GLU A 27 9.90 3.32 8.63
CA GLU A 27 8.89 2.31 8.33
C GLU A 27 7.47 2.78 8.67
N LYS A 28 7.29 3.48 9.81
CA LYS A 28 5.98 4.01 10.22
C LYS A 28 5.37 4.98 9.21
N VAL A 29 6.18 5.71 8.45
CA VAL A 29 5.70 6.61 7.38
C VAL A 29 5.15 5.79 6.21
N TYR A 30 5.85 4.74 5.80
CA TYR A 30 5.38 3.82 4.77
C TYR A 30 4.11 3.08 5.19
N GLU A 31 4.04 2.62 6.45
CA GLU A 31 2.85 1.97 7.01
C GLU A 31 1.63 2.90 6.97
N ASN A 32 1.78 4.14 7.44
CA ASN A 32 0.70 5.13 7.44
C ASN A 32 0.25 5.45 6.00
N ALA A 33 1.19 5.67 5.08
CA ALA A 33 0.88 5.97 3.69
C ALA A 33 0.20 4.79 2.96
N LEU A 34 0.67 3.56 3.20
CA LEU A 34 0.05 2.35 2.66
C LEU A 34 -1.34 2.13 3.23
N THR A 35 -1.54 2.42 4.51
CA THR A 35 -2.86 2.37 5.15
C THR A 35 -3.85 3.30 4.46
N ILE A 36 -3.43 4.52 4.13
CA ILE A 36 -4.27 5.50 3.41
C ILE A 36 -4.56 5.00 1.99
N GLU A 37 -3.54 4.64 1.22
CA GLU A 37 -3.66 4.14 -0.17
C GLU A 37 -4.58 2.90 -0.27
N LEU A 38 -4.51 1.99 0.71
CA LEU A 38 -5.39 0.79 0.74
C LEU A 38 -6.83 1.16 1.09
N LYS A 39 -7.05 2.08 2.04
CA LYS A 39 -8.38 2.57 2.40
C LYS A 39 -9.06 3.29 1.23
N GLU A 40 -8.33 4.09 0.47
CA GLU A 40 -8.86 4.76 -0.74
C GLU A 40 -9.31 3.77 -1.82
N LYS A 41 -8.72 2.57 -1.84
CA LYS A 41 -9.12 1.47 -2.74
C LYS A 41 -10.20 0.57 -2.16
N GLY A 42 -10.81 0.96 -1.04
CA GLY A 42 -11.86 0.20 -0.35
C GLY A 42 -11.35 -1.08 0.32
N ILE A 43 -10.03 -1.19 0.56
CA ILE A 43 -9.43 -2.32 1.26
C ILE A 43 -9.40 -1.98 2.74
N ASN A 44 -10.10 -2.77 3.55
CA ASN A 44 -10.11 -2.59 4.99
C ASN A 44 -8.77 -3.03 5.60
N VAL A 45 -8.17 -2.16 6.41
CA VAL A 45 -6.91 -2.36 7.12
C VAL A 45 -7.05 -1.77 8.53
N ILE A 46 -6.53 -2.50 9.53
CA ILE A 46 -6.66 -2.20 10.96
C ILE A 46 -5.42 -1.45 11.44
#